data_AF-A0A8H3BHD9-F1
#
_entry.id   AF-A0A8H3BHD9-F1
#
_cell.length_a   1.000
_cell.length_b   1.000
_cell.length_c   1.000
_cell.angle_alpha   90.00
_cell.angle_beta   90.00
_cell.angle_gamma   90.00
#
_symmetry.space_group_name_H-M   'P 1'
#
loop_
_entity.id
_entity.type
_entity.pdbx_description
1 polymer ?
#
loop_
_entity_poly.entity_id
_entity_poly.type
_entity_poly.pdbx_seq_one_letter_code
_entity_poly.pdbx_strand_id
1 'polypeptide(L)'
;MSRRVKVEKGTRPSQRQSQRPEAEDDVSMSNAQEGDEEDEVTQLERVLATIANYPDQPLDEQQDAKLRVISSEISVFNSLYGTAIEDLLETATMLADALPGDDHPFENEEMIRLKDSLLSLLDNQHASELHVDTLTNDIRKPVAAGRKIVDPASILDAGFEKRIETYRTQTSRQKYGKSQPLKALISDVWESYRPEESAPTVNAILPREEGDPEESDDEMEIGGVTQDYKCPLTLQIYDDPLTSTVCGHSFSADAIRAYVKTNNKCPAQGCNALISLGVLKEDKVLQKKAKAAKRRAAREETESADEIDD
;
A
#
# COMPACT_ATOMS: atom_id res chain seq x y z
N MET A 1 21.44 -5.56 -27.47
CA MET A 1 20.50 -4.76 -28.28
C MET A 1 19.81 -3.78 -27.35
N SER A 2 20.33 -2.57 -27.21
CA SER A 2 19.78 -1.58 -26.29
C SER A 2 19.36 -0.33 -27.04
N ARG A 3 18.14 0.09 -26.69
CA ARG A 3 17.20 0.93 -27.42
C ARG A 3 17.66 2.39 -27.42
N ARG A 4 17.61 3.02 -28.60
CA ARG A 4 17.77 4.46 -28.81
C ARG A 4 16.50 5.18 -28.38
N VAL A 5 16.63 6.20 -27.52
CA VAL A 5 15.57 7.17 -27.26
C VAL A 5 15.56 8.19 -28.41
N LYS A 6 14.40 8.32 -29.04
CA LYS A 6 14.11 9.16 -30.21
C LYS A 6 13.56 10.49 -29.70
N VAL A 7 14.17 11.62 -30.04
CA VAL A 7 13.61 12.96 -29.78
C VAL A 7 12.97 13.46 -31.07
N GLU A 8 11.65 13.41 -31.14
CA GLU A 8 10.84 14.06 -32.18
C GLU A 8 10.55 15.50 -31.77
N LYS A 9 10.85 16.46 -32.65
CA LYS A 9 10.19 17.77 -32.66
C LYS A 9 9.48 17.93 -34.00
N GLY A 10 8.17 17.74 -33.97
CA GLY A 10 7.26 18.05 -35.06
C GLY A 10 7.05 19.56 -35.16
N THR A 11 7.39 20.10 -36.31
CA THR A 11 7.10 21.47 -36.75
C THR A 11 5.84 21.48 -37.60
N ARG A 12 4.84 22.28 -37.22
CA ARG A 12 3.85 22.82 -38.17
C ARG A 12 4.30 24.23 -38.55
N PRO A 13 4.18 24.62 -39.82
CA PRO A 13 3.39 25.82 -40.06
C PRO A 13 2.49 25.75 -41.30
N SER A 14 1.41 26.54 -41.19
CA SER A 14 0.42 26.81 -42.20
C SER A 14 0.93 27.82 -43.24
N GLN A 15 0.30 27.77 -44.41
CA GLN A 15 0.61 28.45 -45.67
C GLN A 15 0.69 29.98 -45.58
N ARG A 16 1.58 30.57 -46.40
CA ARG A 16 1.22 31.65 -47.33
C ARG A 16 2.26 31.81 -48.44
N GLN A 17 1.78 31.69 -49.68
CA GLN A 17 2.47 32.07 -50.92
C GLN A 17 2.86 33.56 -50.88
N SER A 18 4.02 33.92 -51.42
CA SER A 18 4.10 34.46 -52.79
C SER A 18 5.45 35.13 -53.10
N GLN A 19 5.96 34.80 -54.30
CA GLN A 19 6.84 35.57 -55.20
C GLN A 19 8.38 35.49 -55.04
N ARG A 20 8.97 34.71 -55.97
CA ARG A 20 10.31 34.84 -56.62
C ARG A 20 10.52 36.27 -57.20
N PRO A 21 11.75 36.72 -57.57
CA PRO A 21 12.86 35.95 -58.18
C PRO A 21 14.22 36.13 -57.45
N GLU A 22 15.06 35.10 -57.35
CA GLU A 22 16.18 34.78 -58.27
C GLU A 22 16.87 36.00 -58.91
N ALA A 23 18.19 36.13 -58.97
CA ALA A 23 19.36 35.53 -58.33
C ALA A 23 20.51 36.30 -59.01
N GLU A 24 21.41 36.97 -58.29
CA GLU A 24 22.77 37.21 -58.77
C GLU A 24 23.73 37.16 -57.58
N ASP A 25 24.75 36.34 -57.77
CA ASP A 25 25.74 35.84 -56.83
C ASP A 25 26.81 36.86 -56.42
N ASP A 26 27.46 36.50 -55.30
CA ASP A 26 28.87 36.76 -54.95
C ASP A 26 29.19 38.13 -54.28
N VAL A 27 29.84 38.24 -53.12
CA VAL A 27 30.80 37.36 -52.43
C VAL A 27 30.85 37.70 -50.92
N SER A 28 31.08 36.66 -50.09
CA SER A 28 31.89 36.67 -48.87
C SER A 28 31.32 37.22 -47.54
N MET A 29 30.67 36.33 -46.77
CA MET A 29 30.75 36.25 -45.29
C MET A 29 30.41 34.82 -44.85
N SER A 30 31.23 33.84 -45.23
CA SER A 30 31.10 32.45 -44.77
C SER A 30 32.46 31.94 -44.31
N ASN A 31 32.92 32.41 -43.13
CA ASN A 31 34.13 31.83 -42.52
C ASN A 31 34.18 31.97 -41.00
N ALA A 32 33.04 32.10 -40.32
CA ALA A 32 33.00 32.34 -38.87
C ALA A 32 32.22 31.28 -38.08
N GLN A 33 31.70 30.24 -38.74
CA GLN A 33 30.82 29.25 -38.09
C GLN A 33 31.35 27.82 -38.09
N GLU A 34 32.34 27.49 -38.94
CA GLU A 34 32.96 26.14 -38.95
C GLU A 34 34.05 25.99 -37.87
N GLY A 35 34.71 27.07 -37.46
CA GLY A 35 35.76 27.02 -36.43
C GLY A 35 35.24 26.80 -35.00
N ASP A 36 34.08 27.35 -34.66
CA ASP A 36 33.47 27.20 -33.33
C ASP A 36 32.92 25.78 -33.09
N GLU A 37 32.34 25.15 -34.13
CA GLU A 37 31.81 23.78 -34.02
C GLU A 37 32.94 22.73 -33.92
N GLU A 38 34.05 22.88 -34.66
CA GLU A 38 35.22 22.00 -34.55
C GLU A 38 35.93 22.14 -33.19
N ASP A 39 35.99 23.35 -32.63
CA ASP A 39 36.54 23.61 -31.30
C ASP A 39 35.65 23.04 -30.18
N GLU A 40 34.31 23.11 -30.31
CA GLU A 40 33.39 22.48 -29.36
C GLU A 40 33.47 20.94 -29.40
N VAL A 41 33.56 20.34 -30.59
CA VAL A 41 33.69 18.88 -30.76
C VAL A 41 35.01 18.39 -30.17
N THR A 42 36.12 19.07 -30.46
CA THR A 42 37.42 18.72 -29.88
C THR A 42 37.50 18.96 -28.38
N GLN A 43 36.79 19.95 -27.84
CA GLN A 43 36.66 20.16 -26.40
C GLN A 43 35.84 19.04 -25.73
N LEU A 44 34.73 18.63 -26.34
CA LEU A 44 33.91 17.49 -25.91
C LEU A 44 34.71 16.18 -25.91
N GLU A 45 35.49 15.92 -26.96
CA GLU A 45 36.37 14.74 -27.02
C GLU A 45 37.41 14.75 -25.91
N ARG A 46 38.01 15.92 -25.62
CA ARG A 46 38.97 16.07 -24.51
C ARG A 46 38.33 15.82 -23.16
N VAL A 47 37.11 16.32 -22.95
CA VAL A 47 36.34 16.10 -21.72
C VAL A 47 35.96 14.63 -21.58
N LEU A 48 35.48 13.97 -22.64
CA LEU A 48 35.14 12.54 -22.64
C LEU A 48 36.37 11.66 -22.39
N ALA A 49 37.51 11.97 -23.01
CA ALA A 49 38.76 11.26 -22.75
C ALA A 49 39.28 11.46 -21.33
N THR A 50 39.02 12.63 -20.73
CA THR A 50 39.35 12.91 -19.33
C THR A 50 38.43 12.13 -18.39
N ILE A 51 37.12 12.13 -18.65
CA ILE A 51 36.11 11.37 -17.89
C ILE A 51 36.36 9.86 -17.98
N ALA A 52 36.77 9.35 -19.14
CA ALA A 52 37.12 7.94 -19.32
C ALA A 52 38.29 7.48 -18.43
N ASN A 53 39.12 8.42 -17.95
CA ASN A 53 40.23 8.16 -17.03
C ASN A 53 39.88 8.40 -15.55
N TYR A 54 38.65 8.80 -15.22
CA TYR A 54 38.21 8.87 -13.84
C TYR A 54 37.68 7.49 -13.39
N PRO A 55 38.37 6.78 -12.49
CA PRO A 55 37.86 5.52 -11.98
C PRO A 55 36.64 5.76 -11.08
N ASP A 56 35.72 4.80 -11.08
CA ASP A 56 34.56 4.78 -10.20
C ASP A 56 35.00 5.00 -8.75
N GLN A 57 34.45 6.04 -8.13
CA GLN A 57 34.73 6.35 -6.74
C GLN A 57 33.94 5.38 -5.86
N PRO A 58 34.61 4.55 -5.04
CA PRO A 58 33.91 3.56 -4.26
C PRO A 58 33.02 4.21 -3.21
N LEU A 59 31.90 3.55 -2.91
CA LEU A 59 31.13 3.84 -1.71
C LEU A 59 31.93 3.49 -0.46
N ASP A 60 32.00 4.42 0.49
CA ASP A 60 32.65 4.25 1.79
C ASP A 60 31.79 4.79 2.95
N GLU A 61 32.30 4.64 4.17
CA GLU A 61 31.60 5.00 5.42
C GLU A 61 31.08 6.44 5.42
N GLN A 62 31.73 7.37 4.70
CA GLN A 62 31.32 8.77 4.66
C GLN A 62 29.97 8.97 3.95
N GLN A 63 29.53 7.98 3.16
CA GLN A 63 28.28 8.01 2.41
C GLN A 63 27.13 7.25 3.11
N ASP A 64 27.32 6.66 4.29
CA ASP A 64 26.24 5.96 5.03
C ASP A 64 25.00 6.86 5.22
N ALA A 65 25.21 8.14 5.53
CA ALA A 65 24.13 9.10 5.70
C ALA A 65 23.29 9.26 4.41
N LYS A 66 23.94 9.30 3.24
CA LYS A 66 23.25 9.40 1.94
C LYS A 66 22.47 8.12 1.63
N LEU A 67 23.05 6.94 1.94
CA LEU A 67 22.38 5.66 1.76
C LEU A 67 21.12 5.54 2.64
N ARG A 68 21.13 6.08 3.86
CA ARG A 68 19.94 6.16 4.72
C ARG A 68 18.84 7.02 4.11
N VAL A 69 19.19 8.16 3.51
CA VAL A 69 18.22 9.03 2.83
C VAL A 69 17.53 8.25 1.72
N ILE A 70 18.28 7.54 0.88
CA ILE A 70 17.72 6.69 -0.19
C ILE A 70 16.78 5.62 0.38
N SER A 71 17.18 4.92 1.46
CA SER A 71 16.29 3.95 2.11
C SER A 71 15.00 4.60 2.63
N SER A 72 15.09 5.83 3.15
CA SER A 72 13.93 6.57 3.65
C SER A 72 12.99 6.99 2.52
N GLU A 73 13.51 7.38 1.36
CA GLU A 73 12.72 7.72 0.18
C GLU A 73 11.95 6.51 -0.35
N ILE A 74 12.57 5.32 -0.40
CA ILE A 74 11.86 4.09 -0.74
C ILE A 74 10.76 3.77 0.28
N SER A 75 11.02 4.03 1.57
CA SER A 75 10.03 3.83 2.65
C SER A 75 8.81 4.77 2.54
N VAL A 76 8.95 5.94 1.89
CA VAL A 76 7.81 6.80 1.56
C VAL A 76 6.86 6.09 0.59
N PHE A 77 7.37 5.40 -0.43
CA PHE A 77 6.53 4.60 -1.34
C PHE A 77 5.82 3.45 -0.61
N ASN A 78 6.48 2.80 0.35
CA ASN A 78 5.81 1.79 1.20
C ASN A 78 4.65 2.38 1.99
N SER A 79 4.79 3.62 2.47
CA SER A 79 3.71 4.32 3.17
C SER A 79 2.54 4.63 2.24
N LEU A 80 2.81 4.96 0.97
CA LEU A 80 1.78 5.16 -0.05
C LEU A 80 1.05 3.86 -0.39
N TYR A 81 1.75 2.73 -0.50
CA TYR A 81 1.10 1.42 -0.66
C TYR A 81 0.20 1.09 0.54
N GLY A 82 0.67 1.34 1.76
CA GLY A 82 -0.15 1.17 2.97
C GLY A 82 -1.44 2.00 2.93
N THR A 83 -1.35 3.26 2.52
CA THR A 83 -2.52 4.14 2.37
C THR A 83 -3.48 3.61 1.30
N ALA A 84 -2.97 3.22 0.14
CA ALA A 84 -3.78 2.67 -0.95
C ALA A 84 -4.48 1.36 -0.56
N ILE A 85 -3.81 0.52 0.24
CA ILE A 85 -4.40 -0.69 0.81
C ILE A 85 -5.56 -0.33 1.75
N GLU A 86 -5.37 0.62 2.67
CA GLU A 86 -6.43 1.07 3.58
C GLU A 86 -7.65 1.62 2.82
N ASP A 87 -7.43 2.46 1.80
CA ASP A 87 -8.49 3.01 0.95
C ASP A 87 -9.25 1.92 0.17
N LEU A 88 -8.53 0.91 -0.31
CA LEU A 88 -9.12 -0.23 -1.01
C LEU A 88 -9.99 -1.06 -0.07
N LEU A 89 -9.50 -1.35 1.13
CA LEU A 89 -10.27 -2.08 2.15
C LEU A 89 -11.57 -1.34 2.50
N GLU A 90 -11.49 -0.01 2.68
CA GLU A 90 -12.69 0.81 2.90
C GLU A 90 -13.67 0.72 1.74
N THR A 91 -13.17 0.83 0.51
CA THR A 91 -13.99 0.73 -0.70
C THR A 91 -14.69 -0.63 -0.79
N ALA A 92 -13.98 -1.72 -0.46
CA ALA A 92 -14.55 -3.06 -0.45
C ALA A 92 -15.67 -3.21 0.60
N THR A 93 -15.48 -2.70 1.82
CA THR A 93 -16.54 -2.71 2.83
C THR A 93 -17.77 -1.89 2.38
N MET A 94 -17.55 -0.72 1.78
CA MET A 94 -18.64 0.12 1.26
C MET A 94 -19.41 -0.59 0.14
N LEU A 95 -18.70 -1.26 -0.76
CA LEU A 95 -19.31 -2.05 -1.83
C LEU A 95 -20.14 -3.20 -1.27
N ALA A 96 -19.60 -3.90 -0.27
CA ALA A 96 -20.28 -5.01 0.40
C ALA A 96 -21.59 -4.56 1.06
N ASP A 97 -21.58 -3.44 1.77
CA ASP A 97 -22.80 -2.87 2.38
C ASP A 97 -23.82 -2.37 1.34
N ALA A 98 -23.37 -1.98 0.15
CA ALA A 98 -24.24 -1.47 -0.92
C ALA A 98 -24.91 -2.59 -1.72
N LEU A 99 -24.27 -3.75 -1.84
CA LEU A 99 -24.72 -4.89 -2.64
C LEU A 99 -25.03 -6.12 -1.78
N PRO A 100 -26.10 -6.11 -0.97
CA PRO A 100 -26.56 -7.33 -0.32
C PRO A 100 -27.06 -8.28 -1.42
N GLY A 101 -26.38 -9.40 -1.60
CA GLY A 101 -26.71 -10.41 -2.61
C GLY A 101 -26.35 -11.80 -2.08
N ASP A 102 -27.17 -12.78 -2.45
CA ASP A 102 -27.30 -14.04 -1.72
C ASP A 102 -26.17 -15.06 -1.92
N ASP A 103 -25.33 -14.93 -2.95
CA ASP A 103 -24.56 -16.09 -3.43
C ASP A 103 -23.18 -16.31 -2.79
N HIS A 104 -22.31 -15.30 -2.66
CA HIS A 104 -21.07 -15.33 -1.85
C HIS A 104 -20.31 -13.99 -2.08
N PRO A 105 -19.80 -13.31 -1.03
CA PRO A 105 -19.21 -11.97 -1.17
C PRO A 105 -18.07 -11.89 -2.19
N PHE A 106 -17.25 -12.95 -2.27
CA PHE A 106 -16.07 -12.99 -3.14
C PHE A 106 -16.32 -13.60 -4.52
N GLU A 107 -17.57 -13.83 -4.90
CA GLU A 107 -17.95 -14.26 -6.26
C GLU A 107 -18.43 -13.08 -7.13
N ASN A 108 -18.73 -11.94 -6.52
CA ASN A 108 -19.06 -10.71 -7.24
C ASN A 108 -17.85 -10.20 -8.05
N GLU A 109 -18.06 -9.84 -9.32
CA GLU A 109 -17.01 -9.40 -10.24
C GLU A 109 -16.21 -8.18 -9.70
N GLU A 110 -16.88 -7.19 -9.13
CA GLU A 110 -16.22 -6.00 -8.57
C GLU A 110 -15.45 -6.34 -7.29
N MET A 111 -15.95 -7.26 -6.46
CA MET A 111 -15.21 -7.74 -5.29
C MET A 111 -13.99 -8.57 -5.68
N ILE A 112 -14.09 -9.39 -6.73
CA ILE A 112 -12.95 -10.12 -7.30
C ILE A 112 -11.89 -9.13 -7.77
N ARG A 113 -12.28 -8.08 -8.51
CA ARG A 113 -11.35 -7.03 -8.97
C ARG A 113 -10.67 -6.29 -7.81
N LEU A 114 -11.39 -5.97 -6.75
CA LEU A 114 -10.82 -5.35 -5.56
C LEU A 114 -9.84 -6.28 -4.85
N LYS A 115 -10.18 -7.56 -4.69
CA LYS A 115 -9.27 -8.58 -4.14
C LYS A 115 -8.00 -8.70 -4.98
N ASP A 116 -8.11 -8.81 -6.29
CA ASP A 116 -6.94 -8.93 -7.18
C ASP A 116 -6.08 -7.66 -7.15
N SER A 117 -6.71 -6.49 -7.05
CA SER A 117 -6.01 -5.21 -6.86
C SER A 117 -5.28 -5.15 -5.52
N LEU A 118 -5.88 -5.68 -4.44
CA LEU A 118 -5.21 -5.81 -3.14
C LEU A 118 -3.98 -6.71 -3.23
N LEU A 119 -4.10 -7.89 -3.87
CA LEU A 119 -2.96 -8.79 -4.05
C LEU A 119 -1.83 -8.12 -4.83
N SER A 120 -2.16 -7.38 -5.90
CA SER A 120 -1.17 -6.62 -6.66
C SER A 120 -0.49 -5.53 -5.83
N LEU A 121 -1.23 -4.81 -4.97
CA LEU A 121 -0.64 -3.83 -4.05
C LEU A 121 0.29 -4.49 -3.03
N LEU A 122 -0.07 -5.66 -2.51
CA LEU A 122 0.78 -6.43 -1.60
C LEU A 122 2.08 -6.92 -2.29
N ASP A 123 1.99 -7.44 -3.51
CA ASP A 123 3.16 -7.82 -4.32
C ASP A 123 4.10 -6.60 -4.52
N ASN A 124 3.54 -5.44 -4.87
CA ASN A 124 4.30 -4.20 -5.10
C ASN A 124 4.94 -3.65 -3.82
N GLN A 125 4.21 -3.68 -2.70
CA GLN A 125 4.72 -3.30 -1.39
C GLN A 125 5.89 -4.20 -0.99
N HIS A 126 5.74 -5.52 -1.15
CA HIS A 126 6.80 -6.48 -0.84
C HIS A 126 8.03 -6.26 -1.73
N ALA A 127 7.86 -6.04 -3.04
CA ALA A 127 8.97 -5.73 -3.94
C ALA A 127 9.76 -4.48 -3.49
N SER A 128 9.05 -3.44 -3.04
CA SER A 128 9.68 -2.24 -2.48
C SER A 128 10.42 -2.52 -1.16
N GLU A 129 9.87 -3.36 -0.28
CA GLU A 129 10.58 -3.84 0.92
C GLU A 129 11.86 -4.61 0.58
N LEU A 130 11.85 -5.44 -0.46
CA LEU A 130 13.05 -6.16 -0.92
C LEU A 130 14.13 -5.20 -1.44
N HIS A 131 13.76 -4.09 -2.08
CA HIS A 131 14.73 -3.04 -2.44
C HIS A 131 15.37 -2.41 -1.20
N VAL A 132 14.58 -2.08 -0.18
CA VAL A 132 15.10 -1.54 1.10
C VAL A 132 16.00 -2.56 1.79
N ASP A 133 15.61 -3.83 1.82
CA ASP A 133 16.39 -4.93 2.40
C ASP A 133 17.74 -5.09 1.69
N THR A 134 17.73 -5.11 0.36
CA THR A 134 18.94 -5.21 -0.47
C THR A 134 19.89 -4.04 -0.22
N LEU A 135 19.38 -2.80 -0.28
CA LEU A 135 20.17 -1.59 -0.01
C LEU A 135 20.75 -1.61 1.41
N THR A 136 19.98 -2.06 2.39
CA THR A 136 20.39 -2.09 3.79
C THR A 136 21.44 -3.16 4.06
N ASN A 137 21.18 -4.39 3.61
CA ASN A 137 21.98 -5.56 3.97
C ASN A 137 23.21 -5.74 3.08
N ASP A 138 23.10 -5.45 1.79
CA ASP A 138 24.14 -5.79 0.83
C ASP A 138 25.08 -4.61 0.56
N ILE A 139 24.65 -3.39 0.87
CA ILE A 139 25.43 -2.17 0.66
C ILE A 139 25.68 -1.43 1.95
N ARG A 140 24.64 -0.94 2.61
CA ARG A 140 24.79 -0.02 3.74
C ARG A 140 25.51 -0.65 4.94
N LYS A 141 25.10 -1.85 5.37
CA LYS A 141 25.78 -2.56 6.47
C LYS A 141 27.25 -2.87 6.15
N PRO A 142 27.61 -3.40 4.96
CA PRO A 142 29.01 -3.57 4.57
C PRO A 142 29.82 -2.28 4.52
N VAL A 143 29.24 -1.21 3.96
CA VAL A 143 29.88 0.11 3.88
C VAL A 143 30.15 0.66 5.28
N ALA A 144 29.17 0.57 6.19
CA ALA A 144 29.35 0.97 7.59
C ALA A 144 30.36 0.10 8.37
N ALA A 145 30.69 -1.09 7.86
CA ALA A 145 31.74 -1.95 8.39
C ALA A 145 33.11 -1.72 7.70
N GLY A 146 33.26 -0.65 6.92
CA GLY A 146 34.50 -0.26 6.25
C GLY A 146 34.74 -0.92 4.90
N ARG A 147 33.77 -1.67 4.35
CA ARG A 147 33.90 -2.24 3.01
C ARG A 147 33.70 -1.14 1.96
N LYS A 148 34.69 -0.99 1.08
CA LYS A 148 34.58 -0.14 -0.11
C LYS A 148 33.84 -0.87 -1.23
N ILE A 149 32.79 -0.26 -1.78
CA ILE A 149 31.97 -0.84 -2.85
C ILE A 149 32.10 0.01 -4.11
N VAL A 150 32.71 -0.53 -5.17
CA VAL A 150 32.95 0.21 -6.43
C VAL A 150 31.69 0.29 -7.28
N ASP A 151 30.94 -0.82 -7.40
CA ASP A 151 29.74 -0.92 -8.24
C ASP A 151 28.50 -1.28 -7.40
N PRO A 152 27.88 -0.29 -6.73
CA PRO A 152 26.69 -0.51 -5.94
C PRO A 152 25.44 -0.85 -6.77
N ALA A 153 25.39 -0.40 -8.03
CA ALA A 153 24.23 -0.63 -8.91
C ALA A 153 24.10 -2.13 -9.22
N SER A 154 25.18 -2.79 -9.62
CA SER A 154 25.15 -4.24 -9.86
C SER A 154 24.82 -5.05 -8.61
N ILE A 155 25.25 -4.59 -7.41
CA ILE A 155 24.89 -5.25 -6.15
C ILE A 155 23.39 -5.12 -5.87
N LEU A 156 22.81 -3.92 -6.08
CA LEU A 156 21.36 -3.71 -5.95
C LEU A 156 20.59 -4.58 -6.93
N ASP A 157 20.95 -4.57 -8.20
CA ASP A 157 20.23 -5.31 -9.24
C ASP A 157 20.28 -6.82 -9.00
N ALA A 158 21.48 -7.37 -8.78
CA ALA A 158 21.65 -8.80 -8.54
C ALA A 158 21.02 -9.25 -7.21
N GLY A 159 21.15 -8.43 -6.17
CA GLY A 159 20.58 -8.71 -4.86
C GLY A 159 19.06 -8.66 -4.86
N PHE A 160 18.47 -7.70 -5.56
CA PHE A 160 17.03 -7.59 -5.73
C PHE A 160 16.50 -8.73 -6.60
N GLU A 161 17.09 -8.98 -7.78
CA GLU A 161 16.61 -10.02 -8.71
C GLU A 161 16.58 -11.40 -8.05
N LYS A 162 17.63 -11.74 -7.28
CA LYS A 162 17.66 -12.99 -6.53
C LYS A 162 16.51 -13.11 -5.51
N ARG A 163 16.22 -12.04 -4.77
CA ARG A 163 15.16 -12.04 -3.74
C ARG A 163 13.77 -12.05 -4.38
N ILE A 164 13.54 -11.24 -5.42
CA ILE A 164 12.24 -11.17 -6.09
C ILE A 164 11.93 -12.45 -6.88
N GLU A 165 12.94 -13.13 -7.45
CA GLU A 165 12.74 -14.44 -8.09
C GLU A 165 12.30 -15.48 -7.06
N THR A 166 12.94 -15.51 -5.88
CA THR A 166 12.53 -16.38 -4.76
C THR A 166 11.08 -16.12 -4.38
N TYR A 167 10.69 -14.85 -4.22
CA TYR A 167 9.31 -14.47 -3.92
C TYR A 167 8.33 -14.87 -5.03
N ARG A 168 8.68 -14.66 -6.30
CA ARG A 168 7.82 -15.02 -7.46
C ARG A 168 7.57 -16.52 -7.57
N THR A 169 8.48 -17.36 -7.09
CA THR A 169 8.29 -18.83 -7.08
C THR A 169 7.36 -19.33 -5.99
N GLN A 170 6.98 -18.49 -5.04
CA GLN A 170 6.07 -18.86 -3.96
C GLN A 170 4.62 -18.92 -4.46
N THR A 171 3.85 -19.84 -3.88
CA THR A 171 2.41 -19.91 -4.10
C THR A 171 1.68 -18.74 -3.44
N SER A 172 0.44 -18.51 -3.84
CA SER A 172 -0.44 -17.50 -3.26
C SER A 172 -0.62 -17.70 -1.76
N ARG A 173 -0.75 -18.94 -1.29
CA ARG A 173 -0.87 -19.25 0.14
C ARG A 173 0.41 -18.97 0.92
N GLN A 174 1.56 -19.26 0.33
CA GLN A 174 2.86 -18.93 0.92
C GLN A 174 3.07 -17.42 1.04
N LYS A 175 2.68 -16.65 0.01
CA LYS A 175 2.79 -15.18 0.01
C LYS A 175 1.80 -14.51 0.96
N TYR A 176 0.55 -14.95 0.94
CA TYR A 176 -0.56 -14.17 1.51
C TYR A 176 -1.27 -14.84 2.68
N GLY A 177 -1.00 -16.10 3.00
CA GLY A 177 -1.70 -16.82 4.07
C GLY A 177 -1.67 -16.12 5.43
N LYS A 178 -0.61 -15.32 5.70
CA LYS A 178 -0.44 -14.53 6.93
C LYS A 178 -0.68 -13.03 6.75
N SER A 179 -1.14 -12.60 5.57
CA SER A 179 -1.38 -11.20 5.23
C SER A 179 -2.51 -10.62 6.07
N GLN A 180 -2.19 -9.64 6.93
CA GLN A 180 -3.19 -8.93 7.73
C GLN A 180 -4.17 -8.14 6.87
N PRO A 181 -3.75 -7.41 5.81
CA PRO A 181 -4.68 -6.73 4.92
C PRO A 181 -5.68 -7.67 4.24
N LEU A 182 -5.23 -8.85 3.77
CA LEU A 182 -6.14 -9.82 3.15
C LEU A 182 -7.11 -10.42 4.18
N LYS A 183 -6.64 -10.72 5.40
CA LYS A 183 -7.50 -11.14 6.50
C LYS A 183 -8.55 -10.08 6.83
N ALA A 184 -8.17 -8.81 6.85
CA ALA A 184 -9.08 -7.68 7.09
C ALA A 184 -10.13 -7.57 5.99
N LEU A 185 -9.74 -7.65 4.70
CA LEU A 185 -10.67 -7.68 3.58
C LEU A 185 -11.72 -8.79 3.76
N ILE A 186 -11.26 -10.02 4.04
CA ILE A 186 -12.13 -11.18 4.22
C ILE A 186 -13.10 -10.94 5.38
N SER A 187 -12.58 -10.55 6.54
CA SER A 187 -13.40 -10.35 7.74
C SER A 187 -14.43 -9.24 7.56
N ASP A 188 -14.03 -8.07 7.06
CA ASP A 188 -14.89 -6.88 7.01
C ASP A 188 -15.96 -7.00 5.91
N VAL A 189 -15.62 -7.60 4.76
CA VAL A 189 -16.59 -7.91 3.71
C VAL A 189 -17.55 -9.00 4.19
N TRP A 190 -17.03 -10.09 4.77
CA TRP A 190 -17.89 -11.19 5.25
C TRP A 190 -18.88 -10.72 6.31
N GLU A 191 -18.42 -9.92 7.27
CA GLU A 191 -19.26 -9.31 8.31
C GLU A 191 -20.38 -8.43 7.75
N SER A 192 -20.19 -7.87 6.55
CA SER A 192 -21.20 -7.05 5.88
C SER A 192 -22.25 -7.90 5.15
N TYR A 193 -21.89 -9.08 4.67
CA TYR A 193 -22.80 -10.02 4.00
C TYR A 193 -23.47 -11.01 4.95
N ARG A 194 -22.74 -11.52 5.94
CA ARG A 194 -23.11 -12.61 6.85
C ARG A 194 -22.67 -12.26 8.28
N PRO A 195 -23.30 -11.26 8.94
CA PRO A 195 -22.89 -10.78 10.26
C PRO A 195 -22.97 -11.84 11.37
N GLU A 196 -23.81 -12.86 11.20
CA GLU A 196 -23.97 -13.95 12.16
C GLU A 196 -22.97 -15.10 11.97
N GLU A 197 -22.26 -15.12 10.83
CA GLU A 197 -21.33 -16.19 10.50
C GLU A 197 -19.88 -15.77 10.72
N SER A 198 -19.07 -16.73 11.15
CA SER A 198 -17.63 -16.53 11.25
C SER A 198 -17.01 -16.44 9.86
N ALA A 199 -16.21 -15.41 9.62
CA ALA A 199 -15.54 -15.25 8.34
C ALA A 199 -14.59 -16.42 8.06
N PRO A 200 -14.49 -16.87 6.79
CA PRO A 200 -13.57 -17.92 6.39
C PRO A 200 -12.12 -17.49 6.60
N THR A 201 -11.20 -18.46 6.65
CA THR A 201 -9.77 -18.16 6.74
C THR A 201 -9.22 -17.69 5.39
N VAL A 202 -8.04 -17.06 5.40
CA VAL A 202 -7.36 -16.61 4.17
C VAL A 202 -7.15 -17.77 3.20
N ASN A 203 -6.72 -18.92 3.73
CA ASN A 203 -6.49 -20.11 2.93
C ASN A 203 -7.78 -20.77 2.43
N ALA A 204 -8.95 -20.50 3.01
CA ALA A 204 -10.21 -20.93 2.39
C ALA A 204 -10.54 -20.13 1.11
N ILE A 205 -10.11 -18.86 1.04
CA ILE A 205 -10.38 -17.95 -0.10
C ILE A 205 -9.35 -18.08 -1.21
N LEU A 206 -8.09 -18.38 -0.88
CA LEU A 206 -7.03 -18.56 -1.87
C LEU A 206 -7.13 -19.91 -2.58
N PRO A 207 -6.89 -19.99 -3.90
CA PRO A 207 -6.84 -21.27 -4.59
C PRO A 207 -5.73 -22.17 -4.03
N ARG A 208 -5.90 -23.49 -4.15
CA ARG A 208 -4.80 -24.43 -3.88
C ARG A 208 -3.90 -24.55 -5.11
N GLU A 209 -2.60 -24.56 -4.87
CA GLU A 209 -1.54 -24.62 -5.87
C GLU A 209 -0.55 -25.75 -5.54
N GLU A 210 0.13 -26.27 -6.56
CA GLU A 210 1.20 -27.26 -6.35
C GLU A 210 2.35 -26.62 -5.57
N GLY A 211 2.77 -27.24 -4.47
CA GLY A 211 3.80 -26.70 -3.57
C GLY A 211 3.25 -25.93 -2.37
N ASP A 212 1.93 -25.85 -2.21
CA ASP A 212 1.32 -25.35 -0.97
C ASP A 212 1.77 -26.20 0.24
N PRO A 213 1.99 -25.57 1.41
CA PRO A 213 2.26 -26.32 2.63
C PRO A 213 1.06 -27.23 2.93
N GLU A 214 1.33 -28.48 3.33
CA GLU A 214 0.27 -29.30 3.91
C GLU A 214 -0.29 -28.59 5.14
N GLU A 215 -1.62 -28.65 5.32
CA GLU A 215 -2.31 -28.11 6.49
C GLU A 215 -1.76 -28.80 7.74
N SER A 216 -0.72 -28.21 8.32
CA SER A 216 -0.10 -28.69 9.55
C SER A 216 -1.07 -28.41 10.69
N ASP A 217 -1.41 -29.47 11.44
CA ASP A 217 -2.30 -29.43 12.61
C ASP A 217 -1.81 -28.43 13.70
N ASP A 218 -0.55 -27.99 13.62
CA ASP A 218 0.07 -27.02 14.54
C ASP A 218 -0.17 -25.55 14.13
N GLU A 219 -0.57 -25.28 12.88
CA GLU A 219 -0.85 -23.92 12.39
C GLU A 219 -2.36 -23.67 12.39
N MET A 220 -2.93 -23.56 13.60
CA MET A 220 -4.35 -23.22 13.78
C MET A 220 -4.63 -21.82 13.22
N GLU A 221 -5.20 -21.76 12.02
CA GLU A 221 -5.69 -20.53 11.43
C GLU A 221 -6.94 -20.06 12.18
N ILE A 222 -6.79 -18.99 12.95
CA ILE A 222 -7.91 -18.36 13.66
C ILE A 222 -8.82 -17.71 12.61
N GLY A 223 -9.95 -18.36 12.33
CA GLY A 223 -11.07 -17.82 11.55
C GLY A 223 -11.65 -16.54 12.14
N GLY A 224 -12.58 -15.90 11.41
CA GLY A 224 -13.22 -14.68 11.89
C GLY A 224 -14.02 -14.92 13.17
N VAL A 225 -13.92 -14.00 14.13
CA VAL A 225 -14.82 -13.97 15.31
C VAL A 225 -15.95 -12.99 14.99
N THR A 226 -17.20 -13.40 15.20
CA THR A 226 -18.35 -12.49 15.10
C THR A 226 -18.24 -11.41 16.17
N GLN A 227 -18.21 -10.14 15.76
CA GLN A 227 -18.10 -9.01 16.70
C GLN A 227 -19.49 -8.51 17.09
N ASP A 228 -19.75 -8.39 18.39
CA ASP A 228 -20.94 -7.71 18.90
C ASP A 228 -20.68 -6.20 18.98
N TYR A 229 -21.45 -5.43 18.19
CA TYR A 229 -21.39 -3.97 18.17
C TYR A 229 -22.29 -3.28 19.20
N LYS A 230 -22.89 -4.04 20.13
CA LYS A 230 -23.70 -3.46 21.20
C LYS A 230 -22.84 -2.97 22.34
N CYS A 231 -23.11 -1.74 22.77
CA CYS A 231 -22.49 -1.18 23.96
C CYS A 231 -23.00 -1.89 25.22
N PRO A 232 -22.12 -2.37 26.11
CA PRO A 232 -22.52 -3.09 27.33
C PRO A 232 -23.27 -2.22 28.34
N LEU A 233 -23.25 -0.88 28.19
CA LEU A 233 -24.00 0.06 29.03
C LEU A 233 -25.39 0.38 28.49
N THR A 234 -25.52 0.59 27.18
CA THR A 234 -26.79 1.02 26.57
C THR A 234 -27.57 -0.14 25.96
N LEU A 235 -26.92 -1.28 25.72
CA LEU A 235 -27.43 -2.42 24.95
C LEU A 235 -27.85 -2.07 23.52
N GLN A 236 -27.46 -0.89 23.05
CA GLN A 236 -27.66 -0.40 21.68
C GLN A 236 -26.33 -0.43 20.92
N ILE A 237 -26.39 -0.39 19.60
CA ILE A 237 -25.19 -0.23 18.76
C ILE A 237 -24.38 0.98 19.26
N TYR A 238 -23.05 0.84 19.31
CA TYR A 238 -22.17 1.92 19.78
C TYR A 238 -22.46 3.25 19.07
N ASP A 239 -22.43 4.32 19.86
CA ASP A 239 -22.53 5.71 19.40
C ASP A 239 -21.31 6.46 19.91
N ASP A 240 -20.46 6.92 18.99
CA ASP A 240 -19.14 7.51 19.26
C ASP A 240 -18.33 6.72 20.32
N PRO A 241 -17.91 5.48 20.02
CA PRO A 241 -17.28 4.61 21.00
C PRO A 241 -15.96 5.18 21.55
N LEU A 242 -15.82 5.08 22.87
CA LEU A 242 -14.57 5.36 23.59
C LEU A 242 -14.02 4.07 24.19
N THR A 243 -12.75 3.79 23.91
CA THR A 243 -12.02 2.61 24.40
C THR A 243 -11.06 3.00 25.53
N SER A 244 -11.09 2.23 26.62
CA SER A 244 -10.18 2.42 27.74
C SER A 244 -8.78 1.93 27.40
N THR A 245 -7.78 2.79 27.53
CA THR A 245 -6.36 2.43 27.36
C THR A 245 -5.83 1.53 28.48
N VAL A 246 -6.57 1.36 29.59
CA VAL A 246 -6.17 0.54 30.74
C VAL A 246 -6.64 -0.91 30.59
N CYS A 247 -7.86 -1.12 30.08
CA CYS A 247 -8.49 -2.44 30.03
C CYS A 247 -9.03 -2.87 28.66
N GLY A 248 -8.98 -2.00 27.65
CA GLY A 248 -9.40 -2.32 26.28
C GLY A 248 -10.92 -2.36 26.05
N HIS A 249 -11.75 -2.18 27.09
CA HIS A 249 -13.20 -2.18 26.92
C HIS A 249 -13.71 -0.86 26.32
N SER A 250 -14.71 -1.00 25.44
CA SER A 250 -15.33 0.10 24.69
C SER A 250 -16.75 0.38 25.15
N PHE A 251 -17.15 1.65 25.09
CA PHE A 251 -18.48 2.12 25.51
C PHE A 251 -18.92 3.32 24.67
N SER A 252 -20.23 3.53 24.47
CA SER A 252 -20.74 4.75 23.82
C SER A 252 -20.36 6.00 24.64
N ALA A 253 -19.90 7.06 23.97
CA ALA A 253 -19.30 8.22 24.60
C ALA A 253 -20.17 8.83 25.71
N ASP A 254 -21.45 9.08 25.42
CA ASP A 254 -22.34 9.73 26.37
C ASP A 254 -22.61 8.86 27.60
N ALA A 255 -22.78 7.55 27.39
CA ALA A 255 -23.04 6.59 28.46
C ALA A 255 -21.84 6.48 29.42
N ILE A 256 -20.62 6.36 28.89
CA ILE A 256 -19.44 6.22 29.73
C ILE A 256 -19.05 7.55 30.40
N ARG A 257 -19.24 8.68 29.73
CA ARG A 257 -19.01 10.01 30.33
C ARG A 257 -19.98 10.27 31.48
N ALA A 258 -21.23 9.80 31.39
CA ALA A 258 -22.18 9.86 32.49
C ALA A 258 -21.77 8.94 33.65
N TYR A 259 -21.41 7.69 33.34
CA TYR A 259 -21.02 6.68 34.33
C TYR A 259 -19.82 7.12 35.17
N VAL A 260 -18.75 7.60 34.50
CA VAL A 260 -17.45 7.94 35.13
C VAL A 260 -17.55 9.13 36.09
N LYS A 261 -18.59 9.96 35.99
CA LYS A 261 -18.84 11.04 36.96
C LYS A 261 -19.20 10.51 38.35
N THR A 262 -19.79 9.32 38.43
CA THR A 262 -20.29 8.73 39.68
C THR A 262 -19.51 7.50 40.14
N ASN A 263 -18.84 6.81 39.23
CA ASN A 263 -18.12 5.58 39.52
C ASN A 263 -16.86 5.48 38.66
N ASN A 264 -15.74 5.12 39.27
CA ASN A 264 -14.44 5.03 38.60
C ASN A 264 -14.03 3.60 38.25
N LYS A 265 -14.90 2.61 38.43
CA LYS A 265 -14.63 1.21 38.02
C LYS A 265 -15.10 0.96 36.59
N CYS A 266 -14.44 0.05 35.87
CA CYS A 266 -14.89 -0.33 34.55
C CYS A 266 -16.28 -1.00 34.61
N PRO A 267 -17.26 -0.57 33.79
CA PRO A 267 -18.60 -1.18 33.80
C PRO A 267 -18.67 -2.53 33.06
N ALA A 268 -17.61 -2.93 32.34
CA ALA A 268 -17.56 -4.25 31.73
C ALA A 268 -17.60 -5.33 32.80
N GLN A 269 -18.42 -6.37 32.58
CA GLN A 269 -18.63 -7.43 33.56
C GLN A 269 -17.31 -8.10 33.97
N GLY A 270 -17.06 -8.20 35.27
CA GLY A 270 -15.84 -8.81 35.81
C GLY A 270 -14.57 -7.96 35.70
N CYS A 271 -14.61 -6.77 35.10
CA CYS A 271 -13.45 -5.90 35.00
C CYS A 271 -13.31 -5.01 36.25
N ASN A 272 -12.16 -5.09 36.92
CA ASN A 272 -11.86 -4.28 38.11
C ASN A 272 -10.97 -3.06 37.83
N ALA A 273 -10.70 -2.76 36.56
CA ALA A 273 -9.85 -1.63 36.18
C ALA A 273 -10.48 -0.30 36.58
N LEU A 274 -9.66 0.63 37.04
CA LEU A 274 -10.10 2.00 37.30
C LEU A 274 -10.03 2.81 36.01
N ILE A 275 -11.15 3.41 35.62
CA ILE A 275 -11.28 4.23 34.42
C ILE A 275 -11.62 5.67 34.79
N SER A 276 -11.11 6.59 33.99
CA SER A 276 -11.37 8.02 34.07
C SER A 276 -11.47 8.61 32.67
N LEU A 277 -11.99 9.82 32.54
CA LEU A 277 -12.10 10.49 31.24
C LEU A 277 -10.74 10.65 30.53
N GLY A 278 -9.63 10.74 31.27
CA GLY A 278 -8.29 10.89 30.68
C GLY A 278 -7.72 9.62 30.03
N VAL A 279 -8.24 8.44 30.39
CA VAL A 279 -7.76 7.16 29.85
C VAL A 279 -8.68 6.58 28.75
N LEU A 280 -9.82 7.21 28.53
CA LEU A 280 -10.77 6.88 27.46
C LEU A 280 -10.39 7.64 26.19
N LYS A 281 -10.16 6.89 25.10
CA LYS A 281 -9.80 7.46 23.80
C LYS A 281 -10.83 7.07 22.76
N GLU A 282 -11.04 7.95 21.79
CA GLU A 282 -11.90 7.67 20.64
C GLU A 282 -11.38 6.46 19.87
N ASP A 283 -12.29 5.53 19.56
CA ASP A 283 -12.00 4.35 18.77
C ASP A 283 -12.61 4.50 17.39
N LYS A 284 -11.83 5.09 16.48
CA LYS A 284 -12.28 5.37 15.11
C LYS A 284 -12.60 4.09 14.32
N VAL A 285 -11.91 3.00 14.63
CA VAL A 285 -12.12 1.70 13.96
C VAL A 285 -13.47 1.13 14.39
N LEU A 286 -13.72 1.06 15.70
CA LEU A 286 -15.01 0.60 16.22
C LEU A 286 -16.15 1.54 15.82
N GLN A 287 -15.91 2.86 15.77
CA GLN A 287 -16.89 3.85 15.31
C GLN A 287 -17.32 3.60 13.86
N LYS A 288 -16.37 3.36 12.96
CA LYS A 288 -16.64 3.06 11.55
C LYS A 288 -17.46 1.78 11.40
N LYS A 289 -17.06 0.71 12.10
CA LYS A 289 -17.77 -0.57 12.11
C LYS A 289 -19.18 -0.47 12.71
N ALA A 290 -19.33 0.19 13.85
CA ALA A 290 -20.63 0.42 14.49
C ALA A 290 -21.57 1.26 13.60
N LYS A 291 -21.05 2.26 12.89
CA LYS A 291 -21.82 3.05 11.91
C LYS A 291 -22.31 2.20 10.74
N ALA A 292 -21.46 1.30 10.23
CA ALA A 292 -21.86 0.33 9.20
C ALA A 292 -22.97 -0.60 9.72
N ALA A 293 -22.80 -1.19 10.92
CA ALA A 293 -23.81 -2.02 11.56
C ALA A 293 -25.14 -1.28 11.78
N LYS A 294 -25.11 -0.01 12.22
CA LYS A 294 -26.30 0.84 12.38
C LYS A 294 -27.02 1.09 11.06
N ARG A 295 -26.27 1.30 9.96
CA ARG A 295 -26.84 1.44 8.62
C ARG A 295 -27.52 0.15 8.16
N ARG A 296 -26.92 -1.01 8.42
CA ARG A 296 -27.52 -2.32 8.10
C ARG A 296 -28.82 -2.55 8.87
N ALA A 297 -28.79 -2.38 10.19
CA ALA A 297 -29.98 -2.52 11.03
C ALA A 297 -31.14 -1.59 10.60
N ALA A 298 -30.83 -0.34 10.23
CA ALA A 298 -31.85 0.60 9.74
C ALA A 298 -32.46 0.18 8.40
N ARG A 299 -31.70 -0.48 7.52
CA ARG A 299 -32.18 -0.98 6.22
C ARG A 299 -33.11 -2.18 6.40
N GLU A 300 -32.73 -3.12 7.26
CA GLU A 300 -33.56 -4.28 7.61
C GLU A 300 -34.90 -3.85 8.22
N GLU A 301 -34.90 -2.82 9.08
CA GLU A 301 -36.12 -2.25 9.67
C GLU A 301 -37.03 -1.62 8.60
N THR A 302 -36.47 -0.97 7.57
CA THR A 302 -37.28 -0.43 6.46
C THR A 302 -37.82 -1.52 5.53
N GLU A 303 -37.01 -2.52 5.18
CA GLU A 303 -37.44 -3.61 4.28
C GLU A 303 -38.52 -4.48 4.95
N SER A 304 -38.40 -4.75 6.25
CA SER A 304 -39.42 -5.48 7.01
C SER A 304 -40.71 -4.69 7.25
N ALA A 305 -40.65 -3.35 7.26
CA ALA A 305 -41.85 -2.51 7.37
C ALA A 305 -42.68 -2.52 6.07
N ASP A 306 -42.02 -2.56 4.91
CA ASP A 306 -42.68 -2.60 3.60
C ASP A 306 -43.35 -3.96 3.32
N GLU A 307 -42.88 -5.08 3.90
CA GLU A 307 -43.47 -6.42 3.75
C GLU A 307 -44.74 -6.66 4.58
N ILE A 308 -45.07 -5.78 5.54
CA ILE A 308 -46.24 -5.95 6.43
C ILE A 308 -47.51 -5.28 5.87
N ASP A 309 -47.37 -4.39 4.87
CA ASP A 309 -48.46 -3.61 4.28
C ASP A 309 -49.04 -4.20 2.96
N ASP A 310 -48.59 -5.40 2.55
CA ASP A 310 -49.16 -6.21 1.45
C ASP A 310 -49.91 -7.47 1.96
#